data_AF-A0A7J9AZL4-F1
#
_entry.id   AF-A0A7J9AZL4-F1
#
_cell.length_a   1.000
_cell.length_b   1.000
_cell.length_c   1.000
_cell.angle_alpha   90.00
_cell.angle_beta   90.00
_cell.angle_gamma   90.00
#
_symmetry.space_group_name_H-M   'P 1'
#
loop_
_entity.id
_entity.type
_entity.pdbx_description
1 polymer ?
#
loop_
_entity_poly.entity_id
_entity_poly.type
_entity_poly.pdbx_seq_one_letter_code
_entity_poly.pdbx_strand_id
1 'polypeptide(L)'
;MLEDLLAKYASDSTIVRYAKIAMQLKDKTVRDVALRCRWMTKKENGKRRKDDHNTARKNKDRREKGTDSSAKSTSHLPTRPNGPSYAPPVIPMDNDDGIPYKAIGGVTGDLLEQTAQMFNQISANFSSFQIHDNINLLCKARDNILTILNEYVISSMLSVTCRPN
;
A
#
# COMPACT_ATOMS: atom_id res chain seq x y z
N MET A 1 12.42 26.47 5.72
CA MET A 1 11.86 26.57 7.09
C MET A 1 11.89 25.25 7.86
N LEU A 2 11.12 24.22 7.47
CA LEU A 2 11.11 22.94 8.21
C LEU A 2 12.48 22.22 8.17
N GLU A 3 13.16 22.24 7.03
CA GLU A 3 14.48 21.61 6.86
C GLU A 3 15.56 22.30 7.73
N ASP A 4 15.58 23.63 7.76
CA ASP A 4 16.50 24.40 8.62
C ASP A 4 16.26 24.12 10.10
N LEU A 5 14.99 23.99 10.52
CA LEU A 5 14.64 23.64 11.90
C LEU A 5 14.98 22.17 12.23
N LEU A 6 14.86 21.25 11.27
CA LEU A 6 15.32 19.86 11.42
C LEU A 6 16.84 19.77 11.59
N ALA A 7 17.60 20.56 10.83
CA ALA A 7 19.05 20.65 10.96
C ALA A 7 19.47 21.32 12.28
N LYS A 8 18.81 22.43 12.66
CA LYS A 8 19.05 23.16 13.92
C LYS A 8 18.87 22.29 15.18
N TYR A 9 17.96 21.32 15.13
CA TYR A 9 17.68 20.38 16.23
C TYR A 9 18.13 18.94 15.90
N ALA A 10 19.17 18.76 15.07
CA ALA A 10 19.63 17.44 14.63
C ALA A 10 20.11 16.54 15.79
N SER A 11 20.67 17.13 16.86
CA SER A 11 21.15 16.45 18.07
C SER A 11 20.04 16.11 19.08
N ASP A 12 18.85 16.69 18.97
CA ASP A 12 17.73 16.39 19.85
C ASP A 12 17.12 15.01 19.55
N SER A 13 16.63 14.33 20.61
CA SER A 13 15.85 13.11 20.43
C SER A 13 14.59 13.40 19.62
N THR A 14 14.14 12.45 18.79
CA THR A 14 13.12 12.70 17.75
C THR A 14 11.83 13.34 18.28
N ILE A 15 11.39 12.98 19.49
CA ILE A 15 10.19 13.57 20.13
C ILE A 15 10.46 15.02 20.54
N VAL A 16 11.58 15.29 21.22
CA VAL A 16 11.99 16.64 21.66
C VAL A 16 12.23 17.56 20.47
N ARG A 17 12.89 17.05 19.41
CA ARG A 17 13.07 17.73 18.13
C ARG A 17 11.72 18.15 17.54
N TYR A 18 10.77 17.22 17.37
CA TYR A 18 9.48 17.56 16.77
C TYR A 18 8.64 18.50 17.65
N ALA A 19 8.76 18.44 18.98
CA ALA A 19 8.15 19.40 19.90
C ALA A 19 8.73 20.81 19.72
N LYS A 20 10.06 20.95 19.75
CA LYS A 20 10.77 22.24 19.51
C LYS A 20 10.42 22.83 18.14
N ILE A 21 10.31 22.00 17.10
CA ILE A 21 9.90 22.43 15.75
C ILE A 21 8.44 22.91 15.74
N ALA A 22 7.51 22.18 16.36
CA ALA A 22 6.10 22.59 16.44
C ALA A 22 5.96 23.96 17.14
N MET A 23 6.70 24.20 18.23
CA MET A 23 6.71 25.52 18.91
C MET A 23 7.24 26.67 18.04
N GLN A 24 8.00 26.40 16.98
CA GLN A 24 8.49 27.40 16.02
C GLN A 24 7.54 27.59 14.82
N LEU A 25 6.53 26.73 14.65
CA LEU A 25 5.60 26.73 13.52
C LEU A 25 4.18 27.07 13.99
N LYS A 26 3.75 28.32 13.76
CA LYS A 26 2.39 28.77 14.14
C LYS A 26 1.31 27.80 13.62
N ASP A 27 0.42 27.45 14.53
CA ASP A 27 -0.75 26.59 14.30
C ASP A 27 -0.40 25.18 13.76
N LYS A 28 0.76 24.62 14.14
CA LYS A 28 1.17 23.24 13.78
C LYS A 28 1.49 22.41 15.02
N THR A 29 1.03 21.16 15.01
CA THR A 29 1.25 20.20 16.09
C THR A 29 2.49 19.34 15.83
N VAL A 30 2.95 18.65 16.88
CA VAL A 30 4.01 17.62 16.80
C VAL A 30 3.64 16.52 15.78
N ARG A 31 2.34 16.22 15.62
CA ARG A 31 1.82 15.25 14.65
C ARG A 31 2.04 15.73 13.21
N ASP A 32 1.76 17.00 12.92
CA ASP A 32 1.93 17.59 11.59
C ASP A 32 3.40 17.61 11.17
N VAL A 33 4.27 17.99 12.10
CA VAL A 33 5.73 17.93 11.93
C VAL A 33 6.17 16.50 11.61
N ALA A 34 5.80 15.52 12.45
CA ALA A 34 6.21 14.13 12.27
C ALA A 34 5.71 13.51 10.95
N LEU A 35 4.47 13.82 10.54
CA LEU A 35 3.90 13.39 9.26
C LEU A 35 4.66 14.01 8.08
N ARG A 36 4.94 15.33 8.12
CA ARG A 36 5.69 16.00 7.05
C ARG A 36 7.12 15.48 6.95
N CYS A 37 7.81 15.24 8.07
CA CYS A 37 9.15 14.64 8.07
C CYS A 37 9.15 13.26 7.37
N ARG A 38 8.25 12.36 7.77
CA ARG A 38 8.11 11.02 7.15
C ARG A 38 7.86 11.10 5.63
N TRP A 39 7.02 12.05 5.20
CA TRP A 39 6.71 12.25 3.78
C TRP A 39 7.95 12.68 2.97
N MET A 40 8.73 13.62 3.50
CA MET A 40 9.94 14.14 2.84
C MET A 40 10.98 13.03 2.67
N THR A 41 11.29 12.28 3.73
CA THR A 41 12.26 11.16 3.69
C THR A 41 11.83 10.06 2.73
N LYS A 42 10.53 9.71 2.66
CA LYS A 42 10.01 8.71 1.70
C LYS A 42 10.16 9.19 0.24
N LYS A 43 9.99 10.49 -0.03
CA LYS A 43 10.11 11.07 -1.38
C LYS A 43 11.56 11.07 -1.88
N GLU A 44 12.55 11.22 -1.00
CA GLU A 44 13.96 11.25 -1.39
C GLU A 44 14.58 9.84 -1.51
N ASN A 45 14.41 9.00 -0.48
CA ASN A 45 15.11 7.71 -0.39
C ASN A 45 14.74 6.73 -1.52
N GLY A 46 13.57 6.91 -2.17
CA GLY A 46 13.16 6.13 -3.33
C GLY A 46 14.08 6.25 -4.56
N LYS A 47 14.99 7.23 -4.61
CA LYS A 47 15.98 7.40 -5.69
C LYS A 47 17.41 6.93 -5.35
N ARG A 48 17.66 6.47 -4.12
CA ARG A 48 19.02 6.34 -3.54
C ARG A 48 19.42 4.94 -3.08
N ARG A 49 18.77 3.88 -3.60
CA ARG A 49 19.18 2.48 -3.39
C ARG A 49 19.18 1.66 -4.68
N LYS A 50 20.18 1.96 -5.51
CA LYS A 50 20.84 0.92 -6.32
C LYS A 50 22.31 0.87 -5.89
N ASP A 51 22.93 -0.27 -6.18
CA ASP A 51 24.36 -0.58 -6.11
C ASP A 51 24.92 -0.94 -4.71
N ASP A 52 25.91 -1.85 -4.75
CA ASP A 52 26.87 -2.28 -3.73
C ASP A 52 26.43 -2.95 -2.41
N HIS A 53 25.80 -4.13 -2.53
CA HIS A 53 26.20 -5.31 -1.72
C HIS A 53 25.82 -6.71 -2.26
N ASN A 54 26.21 -7.06 -3.50
CA ASN A 54 26.21 -8.47 -3.93
C ASN A 54 27.27 -8.80 -5.00
N THR A 55 28.51 -9.04 -4.57
CA THR A 55 29.64 -9.42 -5.45
C THR A 55 30.52 -10.51 -4.82
N ALA A 56 29.92 -11.54 -4.18
CA ALA A 56 30.65 -12.60 -3.48
C ALA A 56 30.24 -14.05 -3.83
N ARG A 57 30.85 -14.55 -4.91
CA ARG A 57 31.32 -15.95 -5.14
C ARG A 57 30.38 -17.02 -5.74
N LYS A 58 30.78 -17.41 -6.97
CA LYS A 58 30.85 -18.77 -7.54
C LYS A 58 29.55 -19.52 -7.92
N ASN A 59 29.15 -19.27 -9.16
CA ASN A 59 28.69 -20.33 -10.07
C ASN A 59 29.74 -21.47 -10.17
N LYS A 60 29.31 -22.74 -10.13
CA LYS A 60 30.04 -23.88 -10.73
C LYS A 60 29.12 -25.05 -11.11
N ASP A 61 28.73 -25.08 -12.39
CA ASP A 61 28.79 -26.25 -13.31
C ASP A 61 28.33 -27.64 -12.82
N ARG A 62 27.23 -28.15 -13.42
CA ARG A 62 27.17 -29.50 -14.04
C ARG A 62 25.98 -29.73 -14.99
N ARG A 63 26.26 -30.36 -16.13
CA ARG A 63 25.31 -31.07 -17.05
C ARG A 63 24.82 -32.39 -16.40
N GLU A 64 23.81 -33.16 -16.86
CA GLU A 64 22.92 -33.21 -18.05
C GLU A 64 21.56 -33.86 -17.59
N LYS A 65 20.59 -34.44 -18.33
CA LYS A 65 20.40 -34.91 -19.73
C LYS A 65 18.87 -35.06 -20.05
N GLY A 66 18.51 -35.28 -21.33
CA GLY A 66 17.19 -35.80 -21.77
C GLY A 66 16.33 -34.78 -22.52
N THR A 67 16.38 -34.70 -23.86
CA THR A 67 15.67 -35.51 -24.88
C THR A 67 14.17 -35.23 -25.05
N ASP A 68 13.90 -34.28 -25.95
CA ASP A 68 12.86 -34.28 -27.01
C ASP A 68 11.39 -34.64 -26.72
N SER A 69 10.52 -33.69 -27.07
CA SER A 69 9.19 -33.96 -27.66
C SER A 69 8.69 -32.71 -28.38
N SER A 70 8.35 -32.86 -29.66
CA SER A 70 7.94 -31.77 -30.56
C SER A 70 6.47 -31.89 -30.94
N ALA A 71 5.73 -30.77 -30.99
CA ALA A 71 5.24 -30.21 -32.26
C ALA A 71 4.16 -29.12 -32.13
N LYS A 72 4.05 -28.33 -33.21
CA LYS A 72 2.94 -27.45 -33.66
C LYS A 72 2.83 -26.04 -33.06
N SER A 73 2.97 -25.08 -33.97
CA SER A 73 2.89 -23.64 -33.78
C SER A 73 1.46 -23.11 -33.77
N THR A 74 1.28 -21.92 -33.19
CA THR A 74 0.59 -20.83 -33.89
C THR A 74 1.34 -19.52 -33.66
N SER A 75 1.26 -18.58 -34.60
CA SER A 75 2.23 -17.48 -34.74
C SER A 75 1.58 -16.11 -34.83
N HIS A 76 1.74 -15.28 -33.79
CA HIS A 76 1.48 -13.84 -33.86
C HIS A 76 2.60 -13.05 -33.20
N LEU A 77 3.54 -12.56 -34.03
CA LEU A 77 4.42 -11.44 -33.69
C LEU A 77 3.62 -10.13 -33.78
N PRO A 78 3.91 -9.17 -32.90
CA PRO A 78 4.10 -7.79 -33.34
C PRO A 78 5.56 -7.37 -33.12
N THR A 79 6.25 -7.05 -34.21
CA THR A 79 7.64 -6.58 -34.21
C THR A 79 7.76 -5.28 -33.41
N ARG A 80 8.52 -5.29 -32.31
CA ARG A 80 8.77 -4.08 -31.49
C ARG A 80 10.23 -3.63 -31.64
N PRO A 81 10.52 -2.43 -32.18
CA PRO A 81 11.88 -1.92 -32.27
C PRO A 81 12.44 -1.54 -30.89
N ASN A 82 13.76 -1.41 -30.81
CA ASN A 82 14.50 -1.24 -29.56
C ASN A 82 14.16 0.05 -28.78
N GLY A 83 14.04 -0.09 -27.46
CA GLY A 83 14.04 1.02 -26.51
C GLY A 83 14.29 0.50 -25.08
N PRO A 84 15.15 1.15 -24.26
CA PRO A 84 15.49 0.68 -22.92
C PRO A 84 14.30 0.87 -21.96
N SER A 85 13.58 -0.22 -21.73
CA SER A 85 12.32 -0.24 -20.98
C SER A 85 12.53 -0.19 -19.47
N TYR A 86 12.76 1.00 -18.90
CA TYR A 86 12.84 1.26 -17.45
C TYR A 86 11.48 1.17 -16.71
N ALA A 87 10.59 0.27 -17.15
CA ALA A 87 9.37 -0.07 -16.43
C ALA A 87 9.69 -1.21 -15.43
N PRO A 88 9.43 -1.04 -14.12
CA PRO A 88 9.42 -2.17 -13.19
C PRO A 88 8.41 -3.23 -13.66
N PRO A 89 8.66 -4.53 -13.42
CA PRO A 89 7.64 -5.55 -13.67
C PRO A 89 6.37 -5.23 -12.90
N VAL A 90 5.29 -4.93 -13.63
CA VAL A 90 3.95 -4.87 -13.06
C VAL A 90 3.51 -6.28 -12.74
N ILE A 91 3.83 -6.74 -11.53
CA ILE A 91 3.24 -7.97 -10.98
C ILE A 91 1.74 -7.72 -10.89
N PRO A 92 0.88 -8.49 -11.60
CA PRO A 92 -0.55 -8.42 -11.38
C PRO A 92 -0.80 -8.88 -9.94
N MET A 93 -1.29 -7.99 -9.08
CA MET A 93 -1.83 -8.38 -7.78
C MET A 93 -3.23 -8.95 -8.00
N ASP A 94 -3.27 -10.12 -8.65
CA ASP A 94 -4.43 -11.00 -8.72
C ASP A 94 -4.57 -11.68 -7.35
N ASN A 95 -5.04 -10.87 -6.40
CA ASN A 95 -5.01 -11.13 -4.97
C ASN A 95 -6.44 -11.31 -4.43
N ASP A 96 -7.37 -11.62 -5.33
CA ASP A 96 -8.75 -12.02 -5.04
C ASP A 96 -8.77 -13.53 -4.80
N ASP A 97 -9.01 -13.95 -3.56
CA ASP A 97 -9.08 -15.37 -3.18
C ASP A 97 -10.33 -16.09 -3.77
N GLY A 98 -11.11 -15.41 -4.63
CA GLY A 98 -12.35 -15.90 -5.24
C GLY A 98 -13.52 -16.03 -4.25
N ILE A 99 -13.35 -15.57 -3.01
CA ILE A 99 -14.37 -15.64 -1.95
C ILE A 99 -15.30 -14.41 -2.09
N PRO A 100 -16.56 -14.58 -2.53
CA PRO A 100 -17.46 -13.45 -2.68
C PRO A 100 -17.87 -12.91 -1.30
N TYR A 101 -18.06 -11.59 -1.18
CA TYR A 101 -18.56 -10.95 0.05
C TYR A 101 -19.86 -11.59 0.59
N LYS A 102 -20.68 -12.15 -0.31
CA LYS A 102 -21.93 -12.88 0.00
C LYS A 102 -21.72 -14.21 0.73
N ALA A 103 -20.52 -14.79 0.68
CA ALA A 103 -20.15 -15.96 1.48
C ALA A 103 -19.77 -15.60 2.94
N ILE A 104 -19.42 -14.34 3.22
CA ILE A 104 -19.30 -13.81 4.58
C ILE A 104 -20.71 -13.59 5.15
N GLY A 105 -21.58 -12.99 4.34
CA GLY A 105 -23.00 -12.82 4.64
C GLY A 105 -23.32 -11.78 5.72
N GLY A 106 -24.62 -11.50 5.85
CA GLY A 106 -25.15 -10.50 6.78
C GLY A 106 -24.57 -9.09 6.59
N VAL A 107 -24.79 -8.24 7.60
CA VAL A 107 -24.40 -6.82 7.58
C VAL A 107 -22.91 -6.63 7.29
N THR A 108 -22.04 -7.51 7.78
CA THR A 108 -20.60 -7.48 7.49
C THR A 108 -20.31 -7.73 6.01
N GLY A 109 -20.93 -8.73 5.39
CA GLY A 109 -20.82 -8.99 3.95
C GLY A 109 -21.32 -7.81 3.12
N ASP A 110 -22.49 -7.27 3.47
CA ASP A 110 -23.12 -6.14 2.77
C ASP A 110 -22.26 -4.86 2.83
N LEU A 111 -21.66 -4.57 3.99
CA LEU A 111 -20.77 -3.42 4.17
C LEU A 111 -19.44 -3.59 3.42
N LEU A 112 -18.92 -4.82 3.30
CA LEU A 112 -17.72 -5.13 2.51
C LEU A 112 -17.98 -5.00 1.00
N GLU A 113 -19.11 -5.52 0.49
CA GLU A 113 -19.48 -5.39 -0.93
C GLU A 113 -19.65 -3.91 -1.32
N GLN A 114 -20.33 -3.11 -0.51
CA GLN A 114 -20.41 -1.65 -0.69
C GLN A 114 -19.04 -0.97 -0.67
N THR A 115 -18.13 -1.41 0.20
CA THR A 115 -16.78 -0.84 0.31
C THR A 115 -15.94 -1.13 -0.93
N ALA A 116 -16.03 -2.34 -1.47
CA ALA A 116 -15.40 -2.71 -2.74
C ALA A 116 -15.97 -1.90 -3.93
N GLN A 117 -17.30 -1.74 -4.00
CA GLN A 117 -17.95 -0.92 -5.01
C GLN A 117 -17.48 0.56 -4.94
N MET A 118 -17.33 1.13 -3.75
CA MET A 118 -16.81 2.49 -3.58
C MET A 118 -15.33 2.63 -4.01
N PHE A 119 -14.47 1.63 -3.77
CA PHE A 119 -13.09 1.66 -4.28
C PHE A 119 -13.03 1.54 -5.82
N ASN A 120 -13.89 0.73 -6.42
CA ASN A 120 -14.03 0.66 -7.89
C ASN A 120 -14.50 2.01 -8.47
N GLN A 121 -15.46 2.68 -7.82
CA GLN A 121 -15.89 4.03 -8.22
C GLN A 121 -14.79 5.07 -8.05
N ILE A 122 -14.01 5.02 -6.96
CA ILE A 122 -12.84 5.89 -6.74
C ILE A 122 -11.81 5.73 -7.86
N SER A 123 -11.55 4.49 -8.30
CA SER A 123 -10.66 4.16 -9.42
C SER A 123 -11.18 4.71 -10.76
N ALA A 124 -12.48 4.57 -11.03
CA ALA A 124 -13.12 5.17 -12.20
C ALA A 124 -13.03 6.71 -12.18
N ASN A 125 -13.29 7.34 -11.03
CA ASN A 125 -13.21 8.79 -10.85
C ASN A 125 -11.79 9.34 -11.08
N PHE A 126 -10.73 8.58 -10.77
CA PHE A 126 -9.37 8.98 -11.14
C PHE A 126 -9.17 8.98 -12.66
N SER A 127 -9.74 8.01 -13.38
CA SER A 127 -9.71 7.95 -14.85
C SER A 127 -10.52 9.09 -15.49
N SER A 128 -11.62 9.51 -14.85
CA SER A 128 -12.48 10.63 -15.27
C SER A 128 -12.04 12.00 -14.74
N PHE A 129 -10.92 12.10 -14.02
CA PHE A 129 -10.43 13.31 -13.34
C PHE A 129 -11.38 13.90 -12.26
N GLN A 130 -12.41 13.17 -11.85
CA GLN A 130 -13.45 13.55 -10.86
C GLN A 130 -12.97 13.38 -9.40
N ILE A 131 -11.77 13.88 -9.07
CA ILE A 131 -11.10 13.62 -7.79
C ILE A 131 -11.86 14.20 -6.59
N HIS A 132 -12.65 15.26 -6.77
CA HIS A 132 -13.46 15.85 -5.70
C HIS A 132 -14.56 14.91 -5.19
N ASP A 133 -15.16 14.10 -6.08
CA ASP A 133 -16.26 13.18 -5.73
C ASP A 133 -15.77 12.04 -4.80
N ASN A 134 -14.47 11.73 -4.86
CA ASN A 134 -13.83 10.71 -4.02
C ASN A 134 -13.85 11.05 -2.52
N ILE A 135 -14.01 12.32 -2.13
CA ILE A 135 -14.03 12.72 -0.71
C ILE A 135 -15.22 12.06 0.02
N ASN A 136 -16.41 12.05 -0.60
CA ASN A 136 -17.61 11.45 -0.04
C ASN A 136 -17.49 9.91 0.01
N LEU A 137 -16.97 9.31 -1.07
CA LEU A 137 -16.75 7.86 -1.16
C LEU A 137 -15.74 7.36 -0.11
N LEU A 138 -14.65 8.09 0.11
CA LEU A 138 -13.65 7.75 1.13
C LEU A 138 -14.18 7.90 2.56
N CYS A 139 -15.04 8.88 2.85
CA CYS A 139 -15.73 8.99 4.13
C CYS A 139 -16.66 7.78 4.37
N LYS A 140 -17.51 7.44 3.40
CA LYS A 140 -18.40 6.28 3.49
C LYS A 140 -17.64 4.96 3.64
N ALA A 141 -16.57 4.75 2.86
CA ALA A 141 -15.72 3.55 2.98
C ALA A 141 -15.06 3.45 4.36
N ARG A 142 -14.58 4.56 4.94
CA ARG A 142 -14.08 4.61 6.32
C ARG A 142 -15.18 4.22 7.31
N ASP A 143 -16.39 4.75 7.15
CA ASP A 143 -17.47 4.56 8.12
C ASP A 143 -18.05 3.14 8.08
N ASN A 144 -18.09 2.51 6.90
CA ASN A 144 -18.36 1.07 6.75
C ASN A 144 -17.31 0.22 7.49
N ILE A 145 -16.01 0.51 7.29
CA ILE A 145 -14.91 -0.22 7.96
C ILE A 145 -14.97 -0.03 9.48
N LEU A 146 -15.24 1.18 9.97
CA LEU A 146 -15.42 1.44 11.40
C LEU A 146 -16.62 0.66 11.98
N THR A 147 -17.71 0.54 11.22
CA THR A 147 -18.89 -0.23 11.63
C THR A 147 -18.54 -1.72 11.77
N ILE A 148 -17.87 -2.31 10.78
CA ILE A 148 -17.41 -3.72 10.81
C ILE A 148 -16.48 -3.97 12.01
N LEU A 149 -15.55 -3.05 12.28
CA LEU A 149 -14.63 -3.17 13.42
C LEU A 149 -15.36 -3.09 14.76
N ASN A 150 -16.35 -2.21 14.89
CA ASN A 150 -17.16 -2.09 16.11
C ASN A 150 -18.02 -3.34 16.34
N GLU A 151 -18.71 -3.85 15.32
CA GLU A 151 -19.46 -5.11 15.39
C GLU A 151 -18.57 -6.28 15.84
N TYR A 152 -17.36 -6.40 15.29
CA TYR A 152 -16.41 -7.44 15.68
C TYR A 152 -15.94 -7.30 17.14
N VAL A 153 -15.69 -6.08 17.60
CA VAL A 153 -15.31 -5.81 19.01
C VAL A 153 -16.48 -6.12 19.96
N ILE A 154 -17.71 -5.74 19.62
CA ILE A 154 -18.91 -6.02 20.44
C ILE A 154 -19.17 -7.53 20.51
N SER A 155 -19.15 -8.21 19.36
CA SER A 155 -19.34 -9.66 19.26
C SER A 155 -18.28 -10.45 20.03
N SER A 156 -16.99 -10.07 19.92
CA SER A 156 -15.92 -10.73 20.67
C SER A 156 -16.03 -10.50 22.18
N MET A 157 -16.40 -9.30 22.65
CA MET A 157 -16.68 -9.04 24.07
C MET A 157 -17.82 -9.92 24.61
N LEU A 158 -18.95 -9.99 23.89
CA LEU A 158 -20.08 -10.84 24.28
C LEU A 158 -19.70 -12.33 24.35
N SER A 159 -18.85 -12.80 23.42
CA SER A 159 -18.35 -14.18 23.40
C SER A 159 -17.46 -14.55 24.59
N VAL A 160 -16.84 -13.55 25.24
CA VAL A 160 -16.02 -13.73 26.44
C VAL A 160 -16.91 -13.76 27.69
N THR A 161 -17.91 -12.87 27.78
CA THR A 161 -18.81 -12.81 28.95
C THR A 161 -19.75 -14.00 29.08
N CYS A 162 -20.02 -14.72 27.99
CA CYS A 162 -21.00 -15.81 27.97
C CYS A 162 -20.39 -17.22 28.14
N ARG A 163 -19.15 -17.36 28.61
CA ARG A 163 -18.59 -18.67 28.97
C ARG A 163 -19.02 -19.06 30.39
N PRO A 164 -19.70 -20.21 30.59
CA PRO A 164 -19.92 -20.74 31.93
C PRO A 164 -18.61 -21.23 32.56
N ASN A 165 -18.55 -21.22 33.89
CA ASN A 165 -17.57 -21.98 34.68
C ASN A 165 -18.02 -23.44 34.82
#